data_AF-A0A109N271-F1
#
_entry.id   AF-A0A109N271-F1
#
_cell.length_a   1.000
_cell.length_b   1.000
_cell.length_c   1.000
_cell.angle_alpha   90.00
_cell.angle_beta   90.00
_cell.angle_gamma   90.00
#
_symmetry.space_group_name_H-M   'P 1'
#
loop_
_entity.id
_entity.type
_entity.pdbx_description
1 polymer ?
#
loop_
_entity_poly.entity_id
_entity_poly.type
_entity_poly.pdbx_seq_one_letter_code
_entity_poly.pdbx_strand_id
1 'polypeptide(L)'
;MLNSNNGKIHYGNSEEVNRLGFHDFNEYRKKLNRKQSMDGFDPQYLDIVDFIMKITHQIWEERGIGVIYKTYHNNVTMHCGSLNLQGMNAVISNTLQTLHAFPDRRLIGGNVVWSGNDKEGFYSSHRINSTATNLGDSLFGPSTGKRVNFRTTVDCAVHSNRIYEEWLVRDNLHIVQQLGLDPHEMAKILARNTANSFQQSYGLSETMNGQLMPAVFEPKSAQFEIGEFIQDMYNKIWEWRLFNQLPDYYADHAVVHYICDKDLSGYDQIQGMLVSLFASFPNAKFLMDRVTCNPGDDHDAWDVSVRWRLQGLHEGIGCFGQPSWKPVDILGITQLRVIGGKIGEEWMTFDGLDVLKQIYMNTDDMEESPQKEL
;
A
#
# COMPACT_ATOMS: atom_id res chain seq x y z
N MET A 1 -27.56 -3.78 6.52
CA MET A 1 -26.80 -2.57 6.14
C MET A 1 -26.01 -2.12 7.35
N LEU A 2 -24.73 -2.47 7.43
CA LEU A 2 -23.82 -2.05 8.50
C LEU A 2 -23.19 -0.72 8.07
N ASN A 3 -23.85 0.40 8.39
CA ASN A 3 -23.26 1.72 8.22
C ASN A 3 -22.59 2.12 9.53
N SER A 4 -21.26 2.03 9.58
CA SER A 4 -20.47 2.57 10.68
C SER A 4 -20.19 4.06 10.46
N ASN A 5 -20.14 4.78 11.56
CA ASN A 5 -20.51 6.18 11.69
C ASN A 5 -19.36 7.17 11.40
N ASN A 6 -18.48 6.86 10.44
CA ASN A 6 -17.38 7.73 10.01
C ASN A 6 -17.07 7.67 8.50
N GLY A 7 -17.85 6.90 7.72
CA GLY A 7 -17.69 6.79 6.25
C GLY A 7 -16.40 6.11 5.77
N LYS A 8 -15.57 5.59 6.69
CA LYS A 8 -14.26 4.98 6.39
C LYS A 8 -14.29 3.45 6.30
N ILE A 9 -15.27 2.78 6.93
CA ILE A 9 -15.41 1.32 6.86
C ILE A 9 -16.37 0.95 5.76
N HIS A 10 -15.95 -0.02 4.96
CA HIS A 10 -16.70 -0.55 3.85
C HIS A 10 -16.69 -2.07 3.89
N TYR A 11 -17.72 -2.69 3.34
CA TYR A 11 -17.87 -4.13 3.32
C TYR A 11 -18.10 -4.59 1.88
N GLY A 12 -17.57 -5.76 1.55
CA GLY A 12 -17.97 -6.49 0.34
C GLY A 12 -18.40 -7.90 0.72
N ASN A 13 -19.37 -8.45 -0.03
CA ASN A 13 -19.88 -9.79 0.21
C ASN A 13 -19.07 -10.83 -0.56
N SER A 14 -18.34 -11.67 0.16
CA SER A 14 -17.50 -12.73 -0.42
C SER A 14 -18.25 -13.74 -1.30
N GLU A 15 -19.58 -13.86 -1.12
CA GLU A 15 -20.41 -14.75 -1.95
C GLU A 15 -20.68 -14.20 -3.36
N GLU A 16 -20.58 -12.88 -3.55
CA GLU A 16 -20.86 -12.19 -4.81
C GLU A 16 -19.70 -12.25 -5.81
N VAL A 17 -18.53 -12.79 -5.42
CA VAL A 17 -17.35 -12.83 -6.27
C VAL A 17 -16.71 -14.22 -6.32
N ASN A 18 -15.92 -14.45 -7.35
CA ASN A 18 -14.94 -15.52 -7.36
C ASN A 18 -13.71 -15.02 -6.59
N ARG A 19 -13.58 -15.42 -5.32
CA ARG A 19 -12.40 -15.07 -4.52
C ARG A 19 -11.15 -15.71 -5.10
N LEU A 20 -10.01 -15.02 -4.98
CA LEU A 20 -8.72 -15.54 -5.42
C LEU A 20 -8.32 -16.76 -4.58
N GLY A 21 -8.36 -16.63 -3.25
CA GLY A 21 -7.92 -17.67 -2.32
C GLY A 21 -6.44 -17.99 -2.54
N PHE A 22 -6.08 -19.28 -2.52
CA PHE A 22 -4.71 -19.76 -2.75
C PHE A 22 -4.38 -20.06 -4.23
N HIS A 23 -5.25 -19.67 -5.17
CA HIS A 23 -5.11 -20.01 -6.58
C HIS A 23 -4.17 -19.04 -7.30
N ASP A 24 -3.30 -19.57 -8.16
CA ASP A 24 -2.62 -18.73 -9.15
C ASP A 24 -3.58 -18.25 -10.26
N PHE A 25 -3.13 -17.40 -11.17
CA PHE A 25 -3.99 -16.91 -12.25
C PHE A 25 -4.51 -18.03 -13.18
N ASN A 26 -3.72 -19.08 -13.42
CA ASN A 26 -4.09 -20.19 -14.31
C ASN A 26 -5.17 -21.09 -13.72
N GLU A 27 -5.19 -21.23 -12.41
CA GLU A 27 -6.23 -21.90 -11.66
C GLU A 27 -7.45 -20.98 -11.50
N TYR A 28 -7.23 -19.72 -11.15
CA TYR A 28 -8.28 -18.72 -10.98
C TYR A 28 -9.16 -18.57 -12.23
N ARG A 29 -8.54 -18.44 -13.42
CA ARG A 29 -9.26 -18.25 -14.70
C ARG A 29 -10.20 -19.41 -15.07
N LYS A 30 -10.11 -20.55 -14.38
CA LYS A 30 -11.03 -21.68 -14.57
C LYS A 30 -12.39 -21.45 -13.87
N LYS A 31 -12.49 -20.45 -12.99
CA LYS A 31 -13.76 -20.04 -12.38
C LYS A 31 -14.56 -19.24 -13.41
N LEU A 32 -15.73 -19.75 -13.79
CA LEU A 32 -16.56 -19.19 -14.86
C LEU A 32 -17.91 -18.65 -14.37
N ASN A 33 -18.15 -18.67 -13.07
CA ASN A 33 -19.43 -18.28 -12.50
C ASN A 33 -19.54 -16.76 -12.44
N ARG A 34 -20.50 -16.17 -13.16
CA ARG A 34 -20.87 -14.75 -12.98
C ARG A 34 -21.72 -14.64 -11.71
N LYS A 35 -21.16 -14.01 -10.67
CA LYS A 35 -21.79 -13.89 -9.34
C LYS A 35 -22.20 -12.47 -8.99
N GLN A 36 -21.67 -11.48 -9.72
CA GLN A 36 -21.89 -10.07 -9.46
C GLN A 36 -22.53 -9.39 -10.67
N SER A 37 -23.38 -8.40 -10.41
CA SER A 37 -23.76 -7.43 -11.43
C SER A 37 -22.55 -6.57 -11.80
N MET A 38 -22.35 -6.36 -13.10
CA MET A 38 -21.19 -5.67 -13.65
C MET A 38 -21.65 -4.72 -14.77
N ASP A 39 -22.76 -4.02 -14.54
CA ASP A 39 -23.32 -3.08 -15.51
C ASP A 39 -22.30 -1.98 -15.83
N GLY A 40 -22.13 -1.69 -17.12
CA GLY A 40 -21.12 -0.74 -17.60
C GLY A 40 -19.69 -1.32 -17.69
N PHE A 41 -19.46 -2.58 -17.33
CA PHE A 41 -18.21 -3.30 -17.57
C PHE A 41 -18.29 -4.16 -18.83
N ASP A 42 -17.13 -4.51 -19.38
CA ASP A 42 -17.05 -5.42 -20.52
C ASP A 42 -17.64 -6.82 -20.14
N PRO A 43 -18.45 -7.45 -21.01
CA PRO A 43 -19.08 -8.74 -20.73
C PRO A 43 -18.13 -9.88 -20.35
N GLN A 44 -16.83 -9.76 -20.67
CA GLN A 44 -15.82 -10.75 -20.30
C GLN A 44 -15.54 -10.85 -18.79
N TYR A 45 -15.91 -9.83 -18.01
CA TYR A 45 -15.66 -9.78 -16.57
C TYR A 45 -16.84 -10.35 -15.79
N LEU A 46 -16.56 -11.36 -14.96
CA LEU A 46 -17.56 -12.12 -14.21
C LEU A 46 -17.97 -11.43 -12.90
N ASP A 47 -17.04 -10.68 -12.33
CA ASP A 47 -17.15 -9.90 -11.10
C ASP A 47 -15.94 -8.94 -10.99
N ILE A 48 -15.90 -8.11 -9.94
CA ILE A 48 -14.83 -7.12 -9.75
C ILE A 48 -13.44 -7.77 -9.53
N VAL A 49 -13.37 -8.94 -8.88
CA VAL A 49 -12.09 -9.64 -8.67
C VAL A 49 -11.55 -10.15 -10.00
N ASP A 50 -12.42 -10.71 -10.83
CA ASP A 50 -12.09 -11.14 -12.20
C ASP A 50 -11.66 -9.98 -13.10
N PHE A 51 -12.31 -8.82 -12.99
CA PHE A 51 -11.86 -7.58 -13.65
C PHE A 51 -10.41 -7.26 -13.29
N ILE A 52 -10.09 -7.16 -12.00
CA ILE A 52 -8.74 -6.83 -11.53
C ILE A 52 -7.70 -7.86 -11.96
N MET A 53 -7.99 -9.15 -11.77
CA MET A 53 -7.04 -10.22 -12.09
C MET A 53 -6.74 -10.27 -13.59
N LYS A 54 -7.77 -10.16 -14.44
CA LYS A 54 -7.60 -10.21 -15.90
C LYS A 54 -6.85 -9.00 -16.44
N ILE A 55 -7.23 -7.77 -16.08
CA ILE A 55 -6.55 -6.58 -16.61
C ILE A 55 -5.10 -6.53 -16.15
N THR A 56 -4.81 -6.97 -14.91
CA THR A 56 -3.45 -7.01 -14.37
C THR A 56 -2.61 -7.99 -15.17
N HIS A 57 -3.12 -9.20 -15.42
CA HIS A 57 -2.43 -10.21 -16.22
C HIS A 57 -2.20 -9.74 -17.67
N GLN A 58 -3.24 -9.20 -18.32
CA GLN A 58 -3.17 -8.73 -19.70
C GLN A 58 -2.16 -7.58 -19.87
N ILE A 59 -2.18 -6.59 -18.97
CA ILE A 59 -1.28 -5.44 -19.05
C ILE A 59 0.17 -5.88 -18.77
N TRP A 60 0.37 -6.63 -17.68
CA TRP A 60 1.71 -6.83 -17.14
C TRP A 60 2.40 -8.12 -17.56
N GLU A 61 1.68 -9.21 -17.84
CA GLU A 61 2.29 -10.48 -18.25
C GLU A 61 2.19 -10.67 -19.77
N GLU A 62 1.03 -10.38 -20.36
CA GLU A 62 0.84 -10.47 -21.82
C GLU A 62 1.36 -9.25 -22.59
N ARG A 63 1.88 -8.22 -21.90
CA ARG A 63 2.36 -6.96 -22.49
C ARG A 63 1.26 -6.24 -23.31
N GLY A 64 0.01 -6.38 -22.90
CA GLY A 64 -1.15 -5.71 -23.48
C GLY A 64 -1.30 -4.27 -22.99
N ILE A 65 -0.29 -3.42 -23.14
CA ILE A 65 -0.32 -2.01 -22.66
C ILE A 65 -1.57 -1.27 -23.15
N GLY A 66 -2.05 -1.57 -24.37
CA GLY A 66 -3.25 -0.97 -24.94
C GLY A 66 -4.55 -1.24 -24.17
N VAL A 67 -4.59 -2.24 -23.28
CA VAL A 67 -5.72 -2.48 -22.37
C VAL A 67 -5.97 -1.28 -21.44
N ILE A 68 -4.92 -0.50 -21.13
CA ILE A 68 -5.03 0.72 -20.32
C ILE A 68 -6.03 1.71 -20.95
N TYR A 69 -6.05 1.86 -22.28
CA TYR A 69 -7.00 2.74 -22.99
C TYR A 69 -8.46 2.36 -22.80
N LYS A 70 -8.76 1.14 -22.35
CA LYS A 70 -10.12 0.65 -22.08
C LYS A 70 -10.45 0.60 -20.59
N THR A 71 -9.44 0.57 -19.73
CA THR A 71 -9.57 0.20 -18.31
C THR A 71 -9.17 1.30 -17.35
N TYR A 72 -8.52 2.37 -17.81
CA TYR A 72 -8.21 3.56 -17.00
C TYR A 72 -8.98 4.77 -17.51
N HIS A 73 -9.42 5.63 -16.60
CA HIS A 73 -10.04 6.90 -16.93
C HIS A 73 -8.99 7.88 -17.47
N ASN A 74 -9.36 8.76 -18.39
CA ASN A 74 -8.43 9.72 -19.01
C ASN A 74 -7.76 10.62 -17.97
N ASN A 75 -8.51 10.98 -16.92
CA ASN A 75 -8.08 11.82 -15.80
C ASN A 75 -7.83 11.01 -14.52
N VAL A 76 -7.40 9.74 -14.64
CA VAL A 76 -7.04 8.94 -13.46
C VAL A 76 -5.99 9.66 -12.61
N THR A 77 -6.14 9.61 -11.30
CA THR A 77 -5.14 10.07 -10.33
C THR A 77 -4.50 8.85 -9.68
N MET A 78 -3.18 8.73 -9.76
CA MET A 78 -2.42 7.70 -9.06
C MET A 78 -1.64 8.32 -7.90
N HIS A 79 -1.79 7.78 -6.70
CA HIS A 79 -1.04 8.16 -5.51
C HIS A 79 0.09 7.16 -5.29
N CYS A 80 1.34 7.59 -5.47
CA CYS A 80 2.55 6.78 -5.42
C CYS A 80 3.50 7.32 -4.34
N GLY A 81 3.28 6.91 -3.08
CA GLY A 81 4.04 7.44 -1.94
C GLY A 81 3.79 8.94 -1.76
N SER A 82 4.86 9.74 -1.75
CA SER A 82 4.80 11.20 -1.62
C SER A 82 4.38 11.94 -2.89
N LEU A 83 4.16 11.25 -4.01
CA LEU A 83 3.92 11.86 -5.33
C LEU A 83 2.62 11.38 -5.96
N ASN A 84 1.94 12.30 -6.65
CA ASN A 84 0.76 11.98 -7.45
C ASN A 84 1.08 12.05 -8.94
N LEU A 85 0.62 11.07 -9.70
CA LEU A 85 0.66 11.05 -11.15
C LEU A 85 -0.75 11.30 -11.70
N GLN A 86 -0.85 12.18 -12.68
CA GLN A 86 -2.13 12.57 -13.27
C GLN A 86 -2.24 12.09 -14.73
N GLY A 87 -3.38 11.47 -15.02
CA GLY A 87 -3.81 11.11 -16.36
C GLY A 87 -3.27 9.78 -16.86
N MET A 88 -4.01 9.21 -17.81
CA MET A 88 -3.76 7.87 -18.34
C MET A 88 -2.37 7.71 -19.00
N ASN A 89 -1.82 8.78 -19.60
CA ASN A 89 -0.48 8.73 -20.19
C ASN A 89 0.62 8.48 -19.15
N ALA A 90 0.44 8.92 -17.90
CA ALA A 90 1.37 8.63 -16.83
C ALA A 90 1.35 7.14 -16.47
N VAL A 91 0.16 6.51 -16.45
CA VAL A 91 0.00 5.05 -16.26
C VAL A 91 0.74 4.29 -17.36
N ILE A 92 0.53 4.68 -18.62
CA ILE A 92 1.16 4.05 -19.79
C ILE A 92 2.69 4.18 -19.70
N SER A 93 3.19 5.39 -19.43
CA SER A 93 4.62 5.67 -19.32
C SER A 93 5.27 4.84 -18.21
N ASN A 94 4.68 4.81 -17.02
CA ASN A 94 5.20 4.03 -15.89
C ASN A 94 5.18 2.52 -16.17
N THR A 95 4.12 2.04 -16.82
CA THR A 95 4.01 0.63 -17.24
C THR A 95 5.13 0.26 -18.22
N LEU A 96 5.34 1.06 -19.26
CA LEU A 96 6.40 0.83 -20.26
C LEU A 96 7.80 0.86 -19.62
N GLN A 97 8.08 1.85 -18.77
CA GLN A 97 9.37 1.96 -18.08
C GLN A 97 9.62 0.76 -17.15
N THR A 98 8.61 0.33 -16.40
CA THR A 98 8.73 -0.85 -15.52
C THR A 98 8.97 -2.12 -16.33
N LEU A 99 8.25 -2.31 -17.45
CA LEU A 99 8.43 -3.46 -18.34
C LEU A 99 9.78 -3.44 -19.08
N HIS A 100 10.34 -2.25 -19.35
CA HIS A 100 11.69 -2.14 -19.88
C HIS A 100 12.74 -2.57 -18.84
N ALA A 101 12.64 -2.05 -17.62
CA ALA A 101 13.56 -2.38 -16.53
C ALA A 101 13.50 -3.86 -16.12
N PHE A 102 12.30 -4.45 -16.19
CA PHE A 102 11.98 -5.79 -15.70
C PHE A 102 11.16 -6.58 -16.74
N PRO A 103 11.74 -6.95 -17.89
CA PRO A 103 11.01 -7.50 -19.02
C PRO A 103 10.53 -8.94 -18.81
N ASP A 104 10.99 -9.64 -17.77
CA ASP A 104 10.53 -10.97 -17.35
C ASP A 104 9.63 -10.94 -16.11
N ARG A 105 9.20 -9.76 -15.66
CA ARG A 105 8.37 -9.59 -14.46
C ARG A 105 7.11 -10.45 -14.53
N ARG A 106 6.86 -11.19 -13.45
CA ARG A 106 5.62 -11.95 -13.18
C ARG A 106 4.92 -11.41 -11.94
N LEU A 107 3.59 -11.36 -11.96
CA LEU A 107 2.77 -10.80 -10.89
C LEU A 107 1.88 -11.88 -10.30
N ILE A 108 2.20 -12.29 -9.07
CA ILE A 108 1.43 -13.29 -8.35
C ILE A 108 0.41 -12.55 -7.47
N GLY A 109 -0.86 -12.63 -7.85
CA GLY A 109 -1.95 -12.12 -7.02
C GLY A 109 -2.07 -12.95 -5.74
N GLY A 110 -2.03 -12.29 -4.59
CA GLY A 110 -2.14 -12.91 -3.27
C GLY A 110 -3.54 -12.80 -2.66
N ASN A 111 -4.20 -11.64 -2.79
CA ASN A 111 -5.60 -11.46 -2.41
C ASN A 111 -6.20 -10.20 -3.07
N VAL A 112 -7.53 -10.16 -3.20
CA VAL A 112 -8.29 -8.98 -3.62
C VAL A 112 -9.44 -8.74 -2.64
N VAL A 113 -9.29 -7.73 -1.79
CA VAL A 113 -10.32 -7.24 -0.86
C VAL A 113 -11.13 -6.16 -1.57
N TRP A 114 -12.46 -6.16 -1.51
CA TRP A 114 -13.29 -5.28 -2.31
C TRP A 114 -14.56 -4.82 -1.59
N SER A 115 -15.17 -3.75 -2.09
CA SER A 115 -16.48 -3.22 -1.65
C SER A 115 -17.14 -2.42 -2.77
N GLY A 116 -18.40 -2.02 -2.57
CA GLY A 116 -19.16 -1.19 -3.52
C GLY A 116 -20.03 -2.02 -4.47
N ASN A 117 -20.40 -1.45 -5.61
CA ASN A 117 -21.22 -2.10 -6.65
C ASN A 117 -21.05 -1.38 -7.99
N ASP A 118 -21.64 -1.93 -9.06
CA ASP A 118 -21.56 -1.38 -10.41
C ASP A 118 -22.29 -0.04 -10.60
N LYS A 119 -23.22 0.31 -9.70
CA LYS A 119 -23.97 1.58 -9.75
C LYS A 119 -23.18 2.73 -9.13
N GLU A 120 -22.70 2.55 -7.90
CA GLU A 120 -21.98 3.58 -7.13
C GLU A 120 -20.48 3.60 -7.43
N GLY A 121 -19.93 2.48 -7.88
CA GLY A 121 -18.50 2.26 -8.04
C GLY A 121 -18.00 1.16 -7.14
N PHE A 122 -16.99 0.45 -7.63
CA PHE A 122 -16.25 -0.54 -6.88
C PHE A 122 -14.99 0.07 -6.30
N TYR A 123 -14.60 -0.46 -5.15
CA TYR A 123 -13.26 -0.31 -4.59
C TYR A 123 -12.63 -1.67 -4.45
N SER A 124 -11.34 -1.77 -4.75
CA SER A 124 -10.58 -3.02 -4.64
C SER A 124 -9.18 -2.74 -4.10
N SER A 125 -8.64 -3.67 -3.32
CA SER A 125 -7.30 -3.66 -2.73
C SER A 125 -6.60 -4.97 -3.06
N HIS A 126 -5.53 -4.92 -3.82
CA HIS A 126 -4.88 -6.08 -4.41
C HIS A 126 -3.50 -6.25 -3.80
N ARG A 127 -3.27 -7.38 -3.15
CA ARG A 127 -1.95 -7.75 -2.65
C ARG A 127 -1.25 -8.58 -3.73
N ILE A 128 -0.06 -8.15 -4.12
CA ILE A 128 0.70 -8.76 -5.21
C ILE A 128 2.13 -9.03 -4.73
N ASN A 129 2.65 -10.21 -5.08
CA ASN A 129 4.08 -10.50 -4.99
C ASN A 129 4.67 -10.62 -6.40
N SER A 130 5.74 -9.88 -6.69
CA SER A 130 6.34 -9.83 -8.02
C SER A 130 7.74 -10.44 -8.02
N THR A 131 8.05 -11.25 -9.03
CA THR A 131 9.42 -11.72 -9.30
C THR A 131 9.90 -11.18 -10.64
N ALA A 132 11.14 -10.70 -10.72
CA ALA A 132 11.71 -10.17 -11.97
C ALA A 132 13.25 -10.22 -11.99
N THR A 133 13.83 -9.92 -13.15
CA THR A 133 15.26 -9.69 -13.36
C THR A 133 15.47 -8.31 -13.94
N ASN A 134 16.40 -7.53 -13.38
CA ASN A 134 16.70 -6.19 -13.89
C ASN A 134 17.58 -6.26 -15.15
N LEU A 135 16.93 -6.34 -16.32
CA LEU A 135 17.59 -6.54 -17.62
C LEU A 135 17.60 -5.28 -18.50
N GLY A 136 16.84 -4.25 -18.12
CA GLY A 136 16.89 -2.92 -18.75
C GLY A 136 17.26 -1.86 -17.74
N ASP A 137 17.62 -0.69 -18.24
CA ASP A 137 17.88 0.46 -17.38
C ASP A 137 16.58 0.85 -16.66
N SER A 138 16.72 1.39 -15.46
CA SER A 138 15.59 1.70 -14.58
C SER A 138 15.76 3.07 -13.96
N LEU A 139 14.75 3.51 -13.20
CA LEU A 139 14.88 4.71 -12.37
C LEU A 139 15.97 4.57 -11.29
N PHE A 140 16.48 3.36 -11.05
CA PHE A 140 17.57 3.07 -10.12
C PHE A 140 18.95 3.08 -10.79
N GLY A 141 19.02 3.33 -12.10
CA GLY A 141 20.26 3.34 -12.88
C GLY A 141 20.37 2.19 -13.90
N PRO A 142 21.59 1.94 -14.41
CA PRO A 142 21.82 0.92 -15.43
C PRO A 142 21.41 -0.49 -15.00
N SER A 143 21.07 -1.34 -15.97
CA SER A 143 20.71 -2.74 -15.70
C SER A 143 21.80 -3.48 -14.90
N THR A 144 21.38 -4.23 -13.87
CA THR A 144 22.29 -4.96 -12.97
C THR A 144 22.34 -6.47 -13.25
N GLY A 145 21.39 -7.00 -14.02
CA GLY A 145 21.22 -8.44 -14.26
C GLY A 145 20.76 -9.24 -13.04
N LYS A 146 20.49 -8.58 -11.89
CA LYS A 146 20.09 -9.26 -10.65
C LYS A 146 18.61 -9.58 -10.65
N ARG A 147 18.28 -10.71 -10.00
CA ARG A 147 16.91 -11.12 -9.73
C ARG A 147 16.40 -10.44 -8.47
N VAL A 148 15.14 -10.04 -8.49
CA VAL A 148 14.45 -9.37 -7.39
C VAL A 148 13.09 -10.02 -7.13
N ASN A 149 12.68 -10.01 -5.86
CA ASN A 149 11.32 -10.27 -5.41
C ASN A 149 10.81 -9.05 -4.64
N PHE A 150 9.56 -8.63 -4.81
CA PHE A 150 9.01 -7.50 -4.07
C PHE A 150 7.50 -7.53 -3.94
N ARG A 151 7.01 -6.98 -2.83
CA ARG A 151 5.58 -6.80 -2.55
C ARG A 151 5.07 -5.52 -3.17
N THR A 152 3.81 -5.55 -3.59
CA THR A 152 3.06 -4.38 -4.04
C THR A 152 1.63 -4.53 -3.54
N THR A 153 1.08 -3.47 -2.95
CA THR A 153 -0.35 -3.38 -2.65
C THR A 153 -0.93 -2.23 -3.44
N VAL A 154 -2.06 -2.47 -4.11
CA VAL A 154 -2.69 -1.48 -4.98
C VAL A 154 -4.15 -1.36 -4.62
N ASP A 155 -4.60 -0.14 -4.34
CA ASP A 155 -6.01 0.15 -4.17
C ASP A 155 -6.54 0.86 -5.41
N CYS A 156 -7.66 0.40 -5.98
CA CYS A 156 -8.29 0.98 -7.15
C CYS A 156 -9.76 1.32 -6.89
N ALA A 157 -10.13 2.57 -7.19
CA ALA A 157 -11.51 2.99 -7.32
C ALA A 157 -11.94 2.91 -8.80
N VAL A 158 -13.03 2.18 -9.05
CA VAL A 158 -13.42 1.72 -10.38
C VAL A 158 -14.89 2.01 -10.62
N HIS A 159 -15.23 2.57 -11.79
CA HIS A 159 -16.61 2.73 -12.21
C HIS A 159 -16.72 2.54 -13.72
N SER A 160 -17.78 1.89 -14.19
CA SER A 160 -18.09 1.73 -15.61
C SER A 160 -16.87 1.28 -16.45
N ASN A 161 -16.23 0.17 -16.06
CA ASN A 161 -15.03 -0.38 -16.71
C ASN A 161 -13.73 0.45 -16.58
N ARG A 162 -13.71 1.53 -15.76
CA ARG A 162 -12.60 2.48 -15.70
C ARG A 162 -12.09 2.67 -14.26
N ILE A 163 -10.80 2.45 -14.05
CA ILE A 163 -10.07 2.89 -12.87
C ILE A 163 -9.91 4.41 -12.95
N TYR A 164 -10.49 5.14 -12.02
CA TYR A 164 -10.42 6.60 -11.98
C TYR A 164 -9.53 7.13 -10.85
N GLU A 165 -9.21 6.29 -9.86
CA GLU A 165 -8.24 6.63 -8.82
C GLU A 165 -7.51 5.37 -8.35
N GLU A 166 -6.21 5.48 -8.12
CA GLU A 166 -5.34 4.37 -7.75
C GLU A 166 -4.36 4.80 -6.65
N TRP A 167 -4.12 3.95 -5.65
CA TRP A 167 -3.04 4.11 -4.67
C TRP A 167 -2.09 2.94 -4.85
N LEU A 168 -0.87 3.22 -5.30
CA LEU A 168 0.13 2.22 -5.64
C LEU A 168 1.26 2.29 -4.61
N VAL A 169 1.39 1.22 -3.83
CA VAL A 169 2.44 1.11 -2.84
C VAL A 169 3.31 -0.08 -3.17
N ARG A 170 4.61 0.17 -3.38
CA ARG A 170 5.59 -0.84 -3.76
C ARG A 170 6.81 -0.73 -2.85
N ASP A 171 7.33 -1.88 -2.44
CA ASP A 171 8.55 -1.95 -1.64
C ASP A 171 9.81 -1.71 -2.50
N ASN A 172 9.98 -0.47 -2.96
CA ASN A 172 11.13 -0.08 -3.78
C ASN A 172 12.45 -0.14 -2.99
N LEU A 173 12.40 0.02 -1.67
CA LEU A 173 13.56 -0.14 -0.79
C LEU A 173 14.17 -1.53 -0.95
N HIS A 174 13.34 -2.57 -0.90
CA HIS A 174 13.82 -3.94 -1.08
C HIS A 174 14.35 -4.21 -2.49
N ILE A 175 13.76 -3.59 -3.52
CA ILE A 175 14.28 -3.69 -4.89
C ILE A 175 15.70 -3.13 -4.93
N VAL A 176 15.91 -1.89 -4.47
CA VAL A 176 17.23 -1.22 -4.48
C VAL A 176 18.29 -2.04 -3.73
N GLN A 177 17.94 -2.60 -2.57
CA GLN A 177 18.83 -3.48 -1.80
C GLN A 177 19.22 -4.74 -2.58
N GLN A 178 18.26 -5.41 -3.23
CA GLN A 178 18.54 -6.62 -4.03
C GLN A 178 19.34 -6.32 -5.30
N LEU A 179 19.17 -5.12 -5.88
CA LEU A 179 20.04 -4.62 -6.96
C LEU A 179 21.48 -4.36 -6.48
N GLY A 180 21.73 -4.38 -5.17
CA GLY A 180 23.03 -4.10 -4.53
C GLY A 180 23.45 -2.64 -4.64
N LEU A 181 22.46 -1.75 -4.69
CA LEU A 181 22.64 -0.31 -4.65
C LEU A 181 22.47 0.17 -3.21
N ASP A 182 23.14 1.27 -2.85
CA ASP A 182 22.95 1.89 -1.55
C ASP A 182 21.61 2.66 -1.51
N PRO A 183 20.69 2.34 -0.57
CA PRO A 183 19.39 3.00 -0.52
C PRO A 183 19.44 4.50 -0.23
N HIS A 184 20.40 4.96 0.57
CA HIS A 184 20.52 6.38 0.93
C HIS A 184 21.06 7.18 -0.26
N GLU A 185 22.06 6.68 -0.97
CA GLU A 185 22.56 7.31 -2.19
C GLU A 185 21.50 7.33 -3.30
N MET A 186 20.75 6.23 -3.50
CA MET A 186 19.63 6.25 -4.45
C MET A 186 18.56 7.24 -4.03
N ALA A 187 18.19 7.30 -2.75
CA ALA A 187 17.21 8.25 -2.26
C ALA A 187 17.62 9.71 -2.51
N LYS A 188 18.90 10.07 -2.31
CA LYS A 188 19.45 11.40 -2.65
C LYS A 188 19.33 11.70 -4.15
N ILE A 189 19.65 10.74 -5.02
CA ILE A 189 19.52 10.90 -6.48
C ILE A 189 18.05 11.16 -6.85
N LEU A 190 17.12 10.38 -6.30
CA LEU A 190 15.68 10.54 -6.55
C LEU A 190 15.16 11.88 -6.02
N ALA A 191 15.64 12.32 -4.85
CA ALA A 191 15.25 13.58 -4.26
C ALA A 191 15.66 14.77 -5.16
N ARG A 192 16.90 14.78 -5.67
CA ARG A 192 17.41 15.79 -6.61
C ARG A 192 16.60 15.84 -7.91
N ASN A 193 16.29 14.67 -8.48
CA ASN A 193 15.51 14.60 -9.72
C ASN A 193 14.06 15.09 -9.53
N THR A 194 13.48 14.87 -8.34
CA THR A 194 12.11 15.28 -8.01
C THR A 194 12.01 16.79 -7.79
N ALA A 195 13.00 17.41 -7.14
CA ALA A 195 13.04 18.87 -6.93
C ALA A 195 13.00 19.68 -8.25
N ASN A 196 13.51 19.10 -9.34
CA ASN A 196 13.48 19.70 -10.68
C ASN A 196 12.16 19.49 -11.44
N SER A 197 11.16 18.84 -10.83
CA SER A 197 9.88 18.54 -11.45
C SER A 197 8.74 19.36 -10.84
N PHE A 198 7.79 19.82 -11.66
CA PHE A 198 6.58 20.52 -11.22
C PHE A 198 5.51 19.55 -10.65
N GLN A 199 5.93 18.56 -9.85
CA GLN A 199 4.99 17.66 -9.18
C GLN A 199 4.50 18.29 -7.88
N GLN A 200 3.18 18.38 -7.72
CA GLN A 200 2.55 18.93 -6.52
C GLN A 200 2.72 17.96 -5.36
N SER A 201 3.44 18.37 -4.31
CA SER A 201 3.35 17.74 -3.00
C SER A 201 2.09 18.25 -2.29
N TYR A 202 1.20 17.35 -1.88
CA TYR A 202 0.07 17.68 -1.00
C TYR A 202 0.37 17.16 0.40
N GLY A 203 -0.04 17.92 1.43
CA GLY A 203 -0.29 17.34 2.77
C GLY A 203 0.53 17.84 3.96
N LEU A 204 1.30 18.93 3.87
CA LEU A 204 2.15 19.38 4.99
C LEU A 204 1.42 20.07 6.17
N SER A 205 0.09 20.16 6.19
CA SER A 205 -0.64 21.00 7.16
C SER A 205 -1.12 20.28 8.43
N GLU A 206 -0.96 18.96 8.57
CA GLU A 206 -1.53 18.22 9.71
C GLU A 206 -0.56 17.83 10.82
N THR A 207 0.75 18.04 10.65
CA THR A 207 1.78 17.64 11.64
C THR A 207 1.59 18.32 13.00
N MET A 208 1.07 19.55 13.05
CA MET A 208 0.78 20.24 14.31
C MET A 208 -0.30 19.53 15.15
N ASN A 209 -1.22 18.78 14.52
CA ASN A 209 -2.25 18.04 15.24
C ASN A 209 -1.72 16.76 15.90
N GLY A 210 -0.55 16.25 15.48
CA GLY A 210 0.10 15.07 16.10
C GLY A 210 0.54 15.31 17.55
N GLN A 211 0.59 16.56 18.00
CA GLN A 211 0.90 16.95 19.39
C GLN A 211 -0.32 16.92 20.32
N LEU A 212 -1.53 16.76 19.77
CA LEU A 212 -2.75 16.67 20.54
C LEU A 212 -2.93 15.25 21.07
N MET A 213 -3.60 15.13 22.22
CA MET A 213 -4.04 13.82 22.72
C MET A 213 -4.94 13.17 21.67
N PRO A 214 -4.63 11.95 21.19
CA PRO A 214 -5.49 11.25 20.26
C PRO A 214 -6.88 11.03 20.87
N ALA A 215 -7.92 11.02 20.04
CA ALA A 215 -9.23 10.62 20.53
C ALA A 215 -9.20 9.14 20.91
N VAL A 216 -9.89 8.76 21.99
CA VAL A 216 -10.12 7.34 22.28
C VAL A 216 -11.25 6.89 21.37
N PHE A 217 -11.00 5.85 20.57
CA PHE A 217 -12.08 5.15 19.89
C PHE A 217 -12.84 4.30 20.91
N GLU A 218 -14.17 4.46 20.92
CA GLU A 218 -15.07 3.63 21.73
C GLU A 218 -15.99 2.85 20.77
N PRO A 219 -15.89 1.51 20.74
CA PRO A 219 -16.81 0.67 19.97
C PRO A 219 -18.26 0.95 20.38
N LYS A 220 -19.16 1.05 19.40
CA LYS A 220 -20.60 1.29 19.67
C LYS A 220 -21.36 -0.01 19.78
N SER A 221 -20.86 -1.08 19.16
CA SER A 221 -21.47 -2.39 19.20
C SER A 221 -21.12 -3.11 20.50
N ALA A 222 -22.13 -3.73 21.12
CA ALA A 222 -21.92 -4.64 22.25
C ALA A 222 -21.40 -6.03 21.81
N GLN A 223 -21.48 -6.33 20.51
CA GLN A 223 -20.99 -7.57 19.90
C GLN A 223 -19.77 -7.28 19.02
N PHE A 224 -18.95 -8.29 18.79
CA PHE A 224 -17.82 -8.18 17.87
C PHE A 224 -18.29 -7.73 16.47
N GLU A 225 -17.72 -6.63 16.00
CA GLU A 225 -17.91 -6.10 14.66
C GLU A 225 -16.51 -5.83 14.10
N ILE A 226 -16.20 -6.43 12.94
CA ILE A 226 -14.84 -6.43 12.38
C ILE A 226 -14.33 -5.01 12.10
N GLY A 227 -15.19 -4.11 11.62
CA GLY A 227 -14.83 -2.73 11.35
C GLY A 227 -14.44 -1.98 12.62
N GLU A 228 -15.25 -2.05 13.67
CA GLU A 228 -14.95 -1.47 14.98
C GLU A 228 -13.73 -2.11 15.63
N PHE A 229 -13.53 -3.42 15.52
CA PHE A 229 -12.34 -4.11 15.99
C PHE A 229 -11.06 -3.56 15.33
N ILE A 230 -11.07 -3.38 14.01
CA ILE A 230 -9.92 -2.84 13.27
C ILE A 230 -9.66 -1.38 13.64
N GLN A 231 -10.71 -0.55 13.76
CA GLN A 231 -10.55 0.84 14.19
C GLN A 231 -9.99 0.94 15.61
N ASP A 232 -10.48 0.12 16.54
CA ASP A 232 -10.00 0.09 17.92
C ASP A 232 -8.53 -0.35 17.97
N MET A 233 -8.16 -1.40 17.23
CA MET A 233 -6.78 -1.87 17.13
C MET A 233 -5.84 -0.76 16.64
N TYR A 234 -6.15 -0.11 15.52
CA TYR A 234 -5.31 0.98 15.00
C TYR A 234 -5.32 2.20 15.93
N ASN A 235 -6.43 2.52 16.60
CA ASN A 235 -6.45 3.59 17.59
C ASN A 235 -5.52 3.27 18.77
N LYS A 236 -5.64 2.09 19.41
CA LYS A 236 -4.81 1.71 20.56
C LYS A 236 -3.34 1.53 20.20
N ILE A 237 -3.07 0.73 19.16
CA ILE A 237 -1.70 0.35 18.80
C ILE A 237 -1.01 1.47 18.03
N TRP A 238 -1.65 2.08 17.03
CA TRP A 238 -1.00 3.05 16.14
C TRP A 238 -1.21 4.52 16.52
N GLU A 239 -2.35 4.92 17.08
CA GLU A 239 -2.54 6.31 17.52
C GLU A 239 -2.08 6.52 18.97
N TRP A 240 -2.38 5.59 19.87
CA TRP A 240 -2.01 5.69 21.30
C TRP A 240 -0.66 5.05 21.64
N ARG A 241 -0.06 4.30 20.71
CA ARG A 241 1.23 3.61 20.88
C ARG A 241 1.24 2.62 22.04
N LEU A 242 0.08 2.04 22.36
CA LEU A 242 -0.06 1.02 23.39
C LEU A 242 0.40 -0.34 22.87
N PHE A 243 1.66 -0.45 22.44
CA PHE A 243 2.22 -1.68 21.87
C PHE A 243 2.15 -2.85 22.85
N ASN A 244 2.07 -2.59 24.15
CA ASN A 244 1.84 -3.58 25.20
C ASN A 244 0.45 -4.27 25.11
N GLN A 245 -0.50 -3.71 24.36
CA GLN A 245 -1.85 -4.27 24.15
C GLN A 245 -1.94 -5.15 22.89
N LEU A 246 -0.84 -5.44 22.21
CA LEU A 246 -0.86 -6.39 21.09
C LEU A 246 -1.52 -7.74 21.41
N PRO A 247 -1.35 -8.35 22.61
CA PRO A 247 -2.06 -9.58 22.96
C PRO A 247 -3.59 -9.48 22.92
N ASP A 248 -4.16 -8.27 22.99
CA ASP A 248 -5.61 -8.05 22.91
C ASP A 248 -6.12 -8.15 21.46
N TYR A 249 -5.27 -7.97 20.45
CA TYR A 249 -5.67 -7.94 19.04
C TYR A 249 -5.02 -9.02 18.17
N TYR A 250 -3.81 -9.47 18.50
CA TYR A 250 -3.03 -10.42 17.71
C TYR A 250 -3.04 -11.80 18.36
N ALA A 251 -3.06 -12.85 17.54
CA ALA A 251 -2.80 -14.21 18.00
C ALA A 251 -1.36 -14.34 18.49
N ASP A 252 -1.09 -15.32 19.35
CA ASP A 252 0.26 -15.60 19.88
C ASP A 252 1.26 -15.95 18.78
N HIS A 253 0.79 -16.66 17.75
CA HIS A 253 1.52 -17.08 16.56
C HIS A 253 1.38 -16.09 15.39
N ALA A 254 0.92 -14.87 15.64
CA ALA A 254 0.70 -13.91 14.56
C ALA A 254 2.00 -13.61 13.79
N VAL A 255 1.88 -13.48 12.47
CA VAL A 255 2.99 -13.12 11.59
C VAL A 255 2.68 -11.82 10.86
N VAL A 256 3.60 -10.86 10.94
CA VAL A 256 3.59 -9.63 10.16
C VAL A 256 4.65 -9.72 9.08
N HIS A 257 4.20 -9.79 7.82
CA HIS A 257 5.02 -9.66 6.63
C HIS A 257 5.27 -8.17 6.37
N TYR A 258 6.42 -7.69 6.81
CA TYR A 258 6.84 -6.30 6.73
C TYR A 258 7.64 -6.03 5.45
N ILE A 259 7.94 -4.77 5.18
CA ILE A 259 8.80 -4.37 4.05
C ILE A 259 10.21 -4.97 4.19
N CYS A 260 10.94 -5.02 3.08
CA CYS A 260 12.24 -5.66 2.94
C CYS A 260 12.22 -7.17 3.18
N ASP A 261 11.11 -7.81 2.82
CA ASP A 261 10.89 -9.26 2.96
C ASP A 261 11.16 -9.80 4.38
N LYS A 262 10.76 -9.03 5.39
CA LYS A 262 10.91 -9.41 6.80
C LYS A 262 9.63 -10.04 7.31
N ASP A 263 9.75 -11.25 7.85
CA ASP A 263 8.66 -11.92 8.57
C ASP A 263 8.90 -11.79 10.07
N LEU A 264 7.95 -11.17 10.75
CA LEU A 264 8.00 -10.86 12.18
C LEU A 264 6.96 -11.69 12.90
N SER A 265 7.39 -12.62 13.75
CA SER A 265 6.53 -13.59 14.42
C SER A 265 6.40 -13.28 15.91
N GLY A 266 5.16 -13.33 16.40
CA GLY A 266 4.82 -13.13 17.80
C GLY A 266 4.98 -11.68 18.28
N TYR A 267 4.55 -11.43 19.51
CA TYR A 267 4.41 -10.07 20.04
C TYR A 267 5.73 -9.29 20.07
N ASP A 268 6.83 -9.90 20.52
CA ASP A 268 8.09 -9.18 20.73
C ASP A 268 8.66 -8.59 19.42
N GLN A 269 8.60 -9.35 18.32
CA GLN A 269 9.11 -8.88 17.02
C GLN A 269 8.20 -7.81 16.42
N ILE A 270 6.88 -7.95 16.59
CA ILE A 270 5.89 -6.96 16.15
C ILE A 270 6.06 -5.66 16.96
N GLN A 271 6.22 -5.74 18.28
CA GLN A 271 6.52 -4.60 19.15
C GLN A 271 7.81 -3.90 18.73
N GLY A 272 8.89 -4.67 18.52
CA GLY A 272 10.17 -4.13 18.09
C GLY A 272 10.08 -3.38 16.77
N MET A 273 9.32 -3.91 15.81
CA MET A 273 9.06 -3.23 14.53
C MET A 273 8.29 -1.92 14.72
N LEU A 274 7.19 -1.93 15.50
CA LEU A 274 6.40 -0.73 15.76
C LEU A 274 7.24 0.34 16.47
N VAL A 275 7.99 -0.05 17.51
CA VAL A 275 8.93 0.84 18.21
C VAL A 275 9.95 1.40 17.23
N SER A 276 10.56 0.58 16.38
CA SER A 276 11.57 1.04 15.42
C SER A 276 11.01 1.99 14.37
N LEU A 277 9.77 1.79 13.92
CA LEU A 277 9.10 2.68 12.96
C LEU A 277 8.75 4.01 13.61
N PHE A 278 8.07 3.99 14.77
CA PHE A 278 7.66 5.21 15.46
C PHE A 278 8.82 5.95 16.13
N ALA A 279 9.93 5.28 16.44
CA ALA A 279 11.15 5.94 16.87
C ALA A 279 11.79 6.80 15.77
N SER A 280 11.50 6.56 14.49
CA SER A 280 11.91 7.46 13.39
C SER A 280 11.07 8.74 13.36
N PHE A 281 9.79 8.63 13.75
CA PHE A 281 8.82 9.73 13.72
C PHE A 281 8.01 9.82 15.04
N PRO A 282 8.65 10.18 16.17
CA PRO A 282 7.99 10.19 17.48
C PRO A 282 6.72 11.06 17.55
N ASN A 283 6.68 12.17 16.81
CA ASN A 283 5.54 13.08 16.75
C ASN A 283 4.50 12.74 15.67
N ALA A 284 4.63 11.60 14.99
CA ALA A 284 3.79 11.32 13.83
C ALA A 284 2.33 11.11 14.19
N LYS A 285 1.46 11.67 13.36
CA LYS A 285 0.02 11.41 13.37
C LYS A 285 -0.29 10.23 12.45
N PHE A 286 -0.97 9.23 12.99
CA PHE A 286 -1.55 8.16 12.19
C PHE A 286 -2.92 8.59 11.67
N LEU A 287 -3.17 8.36 10.39
CA LEU A 287 -4.41 8.67 9.71
C LEU A 287 -4.91 7.41 9.01
N MET A 288 -6.03 6.88 9.47
CA MET A 288 -6.73 5.81 8.77
C MET A 288 -7.60 6.42 7.66
N ASP A 289 -7.30 6.12 6.40
CA ASP A 289 -8.05 6.65 5.27
C ASP A 289 -9.26 5.79 4.95
N ARG A 290 -9.08 4.46 4.96
CA ARG A 290 -10.13 3.50 4.58
C ARG A 290 -9.89 2.14 5.22
N VAL A 291 -10.97 1.47 5.61
CA VAL A 291 -11.03 0.06 5.99
C VAL A 291 -12.02 -0.65 5.07
N THR A 292 -11.61 -1.75 4.44
CA THR A 292 -12.50 -2.60 3.63
C THR A 292 -12.48 -4.02 4.20
N CYS A 293 -13.63 -4.58 4.51
CA CYS A 293 -13.77 -5.90 5.14
C CYS A 293 -14.54 -6.87 4.23
N ASN A 294 -14.00 -8.07 4.02
CA ASN A 294 -14.67 -9.18 3.35
C ASN A 294 -14.70 -10.41 4.26
N PRO A 295 -15.82 -11.14 4.36
CA PRO A 295 -15.85 -12.42 5.05
C PRO A 295 -14.85 -13.42 4.45
N GLY A 296 -14.15 -14.16 5.30
CA GLY A 296 -13.19 -15.21 4.92
C GLY A 296 -13.87 -16.52 4.46
N ASP A 297 -13.08 -17.54 4.17
CA ASP A 297 -13.60 -18.88 3.82
C ASP A 297 -14.06 -19.66 5.06
N ASP A 298 -13.39 -19.44 6.19
CA ASP A 298 -13.72 -20.07 7.47
C ASP A 298 -14.79 -19.27 8.21
N HIS A 299 -15.62 -19.95 9.02
CA HIS A 299 -16.55 -19.27 9.93
C HIS A 299 -15.74 -18.37 10.87
N ASP A 300 -16.16 -17.10 11.00
CA ASP A 300 -15.47 -16.05 11.77
C ASP A 300 -14.09 -15.60 11.24
N ALA A 301 -13.73 -15.93 9.99
CA ALA A 301 -12.59 -15.34 9.32
C ALA A 301 -12.97 -14.05 8.57
N TRP A 302 -12.04 -13.12 8.48
CA TRP A 302 -12.17 -11.87 7.72
C TRP A 302 -10.86 -11.54 7.00
N ASP A 303 -10.97 -11.18 5.72
CA ASP A 303 -9.93 -10.49 4.98
C ASP A 303 -10.20 -8.99 5.04
N VAL A 304 -9.25 -8.23 5.60
CA VAL A 304 -9.38 -6.79 5.78
C VAL A 304 -8.27 -6.08 5.02
N SER A 305 -8.58 -4.96 4.37
CA SER A 305 -7.59 -4.02 3.85
C SER A 305 -7.74 -2.68 4.54
N VAL A 306 -6.62 -2.11 5.00
CA VAL A 306 -6.54 -0.79 5.63
C VAL A 306 -5.55 0.06 4.88
N ARG A 307 -6.03 1.15 4.31
CA ARG A 307 -5.18 2.21 3.76
C ARG A 307 -5.00 3.29 4.82
N TRP A 308 -3.75 3.67 5.03
CA TRP A 308 -3.37 4.60 6.08
C TRP A 308 -2.26 5.56 5.63
N ARG A 309 -2.14 6.66 6.36
CA ARG A 309 -1.00 7.57 6.29
C ARG A 309 -0.34 7.72 7.65
N LEU A 310 0.97 7.90 7.65
CA LEU A 310 1.73 8.32 8.82
C LEU A 310 2.46 9.62 8.50
N GLN A 311 2.10 10.70 9.18
CA GLN A 311 2.61 12.04 8.89
C GLN A 311 3.35 12.62 10.11
N GLY A 312 4.62 12.97 9.96
CA GLY A 312 5.43 13.48 11.07
C GLY A 312 6.74 14.11 10.62
N LEU A 313 7.61 14.42 11.58
CA LEU A 313 8.99 14.83 11.33
C LEU A 313 9.94 13.66 11.55
N HIS A 314 10.95 13.54 10.70
CA HIS A 314 12.07 12.63 10.93
C HIS A 314 13.01 13.20 12.02
N GLU A 315 12.56 13.16 13.28
CA GLU A 315 13.26 13.74 14.43
C GLU A 315 13.91 12.68 15.35
N GLY A 316 13.67 11.40 15.09
CA GLY A 316 14.17 10.31 15.92
C GLY A 316 15.10 9.33 15.19
N ILE A 317 15.64 8.38 15.95
CA ILE A 317 16.77 7.49 15.57
C ILE A 317 16.33 6.08 15.16
N GLY A 318 15.12 5.96 14.60
CA GLY A 318 14.53 4.66 14.25
C GLY A 318 15.14 4.04 12.98
N CYS A 319 14.32 3.30 12.24
CA CYS A 319 14.75 2.53 11.07
C CYS A 319 15.20 3.34 9.85
N PHE A 320 15.08 4.68 9.85
CA PHE A 320 15.46 5.55 8.72
C PHE A 320 16.75 6.36 8.93
N GLY A 321 17.49 6.09 10.01
CA GLY A 321 18.80 6.69 10.27
C GLY A 321 18.75 7.87 11.22
N GLN A 322 19.70 8.80 11.06
CA GLN A 322 19.81 9.97 11.95
C GLN A 322 18.73 11.03 11.65
N PRO A 323 18.22 11.73 12.68
CA PRO A 323 17.23 12.78 12.53
C PRO A 323 17.61 13.81 11.46
N SER A 324 16.72 14.06 10.50
CA SER A 324 16.89 15.09 9.47
C SER A 324 15.95 16.29 9.64
N TRP A 325 14.98 16.18 10.56
CA TRP A 325 13.93 17.17 10.81
C TRP A 325 13.05 17.49 9.59
N LYS A 326 13.15 16.69 8.53
CA LYS A 326 12.30 16.84 7.34
C LYS A 326 10.90 16.28 7.64
N PRO A 327 9.84 16.91 7.12
CA PRO A 327 8.52 16.33 7.16
C PRO A 327 8.47 15.11 6.24
N VAL A 328 7.77 14.08 6.70
CA VAL A 328 7.55 12.83 5.98
C VAL A 328 6.06 12.49 6.02
N ASP A 329 5.52 12.10 4.87
CA ASP A 329 4.20 11.48 4.71
C ASP A 329 4.37 10.08 4.12
N ILE A 330 3.97 9.07 4.89
CA ILE A 330 4.06 7.66 4.50
C ILE A 330 2.68 7.17 4.12
N LEU A 331 2.45 6.91 2.83
CA LEU A 331 1.29 6.16 2.37
C LEU A 331 1.56 4.65 2.52
N GLY A 332 0.70 3.98 3.29
CA GLY A 332 0.75 2.54 3.48
C GLY A 332 -0.60 1.86 3.21
N ILE A 333 -0.53 0.60 2.79
CA ILE A 333 -1.70 -0.28 2.71
C ILE A 333 -1.33 -1.60 3.38
N THR A 334 -2.15 -1.98 4.35
CA THR A 334 -2.03 -3.23 5.10
C THR A 334 -3.21 -4.14 4.76
N GLN A 335 -2.95 -5.41 4.47
CA GLN A 335 -3.98 -6.43 4.48
C GLN A 335 -3.84 -7.33 5.71
N LEU A 336 -4.95 -7.67 6.36
CA LEU A 336 -5.00 -8.49 7.58
C LEU A 336 -5.92 -9.68 7.37
N ARG A 337 -5.53 -10.83 7.94
CA ARG A 337 -6.41 -11.98 8.14
C ARG A 337 -6.75 -12.08 9.62
N VAL A 338 -8.03 -11.85 9.92
CA VAL A 338 -8.58 -11.94 11.28
C VAL A 338 -9.37 -13.23 11.40
N ILE A 339 -9.10 -14.04 12.42
CA ILE A 339 -9.82 -15.31 12.69
C ILE A 339 -10.18 -15.33 14.17
N GLY A 340 -11.47 -15.56 14.48
CA GLY A 340 -11.92 -15.66 15.86
C GLY A 340 -11.64 -14.40 16.70
N GLY A 341 -11.70 -13.22 16.07
CA GLY A 341 -11.42 -11.94 16.73
C GLY A 341 -9.95 -11.66 17.02
N LYS A 342 -9.01 -12.38 16.38
CA LYS A 342 -7.57 -12.13 16.48
C LYS A 342 -6.92 -12.05 15.11
N ILE A 343 -5.94 -11.17 14.96
CA ILE A 343 -5.10 -11.07 13.77
C ILE A 343 -4.09 -12.22 13.79
N GLY A 344 -4.17 -13.10 12.80
CA GLY A 344 -3.21 -14.21 12.63
C GLY A 344 -2.11 -13.87 11.63
N GLU A 345 -2.41 -13.08 10.60
CA GLU A 345 -1.46 -12.75 9.54
C GLU A 345 -1.71 -11.33 9.03
N GLU A 346 -0.65 -10.57 8.84
CA GLU A 346 -0.68 -9.18 8.38
C GLU A 346 0.37 -8.99 7.28
N TRP A 347 0.03 -8.28 6.21
CA TRP A 347 0.95 -7.88 5.15
C TRP A 347 0.94 -6.37 5.07
N MET A 348 2.02 -5.75 5.54
CA MET A 348 2.19 -4.32 5.57
C MET A 348 3.11 -3.86 4.44
N THR A 349 2.59 -3.02 3.56
CA THR A 349 3.36 -2.46 2.45
C THR A 349 3.35 -0.94 2.54
N PHE A 350 4.54 -0.33 2.53
CA PHE A 350 4.79 1.10 2.33
C PHE A 350 6.14 1.27 1.61
N ASP A 351 6.37 2.40 0.95
CA ASP A 351 7.60 2.62 0.21
C ASP A 351 8.68 3.25 1.11
N GLY A 352 9.53 2.41 1.71
CA GLY A 352 10.64 2.88 2.54
C GLY A 352 11.71 3.70 1.78
N LEU A 353 11.82 3.53 0.46
CA LEU A 353 12.74 4.33 -0.36
C LEU A 353 12.16 5.74 -0.57
N ASP A 354 10.84 5.84 -0.75
CA ASP A 354 10.15 7.12 -0.82
C ASP A 354 10.28 7.92 0.50
N VAL A 355 10.24 7.23 1.64
CA VAL A 355 10.52 7.83 2.96
C VAL A 355 11.93 8.41 3.01
N LEU A 356 12.95 7.64 2.61
CA LEU A 356 14.33 8.12 2.53
C LEU A 356 14.46 9.29 1.54
N LYS A 357 13.78 9.24 0.39
CA LYS A 357 13.76 10.32 -0.60
C LYS A 357 13.24 11.61 0.02
N GLN A 358 12.15 11.57 0.79
CA GLN A 358 11.61 12.72 1.52
C GLN A 358 12.61 13.26 2.56
N ILE A 359 13.30 12.37 3.28
CA ILE A 359 14.35 12.71 4.26
C ILE A 359 15.54 13.45 3.63
N TYR A 360 15.85 13.18 2.35
CA TYR A 360 16.92 13.83 1.59
C TYR A 360 16.42 14.94 0.64
N MET A 361 15.16 15.35 0.70
CA MET A 361 14.69 16.48 -0.09
C MET A 361 15.35 17.78 0.38
N ASN A 362 15.90 18.54 -0.58
CA ASN A 362 16.56 19.84 -0.37
C ASN A 362 17.69 19.78 0.68
N THR A 363 18.51 18.73 0.68
CA THR A 363 19.73 18.67 1.51
C THR A 363 20.92 19.40 0.88
N ASP A 364 20.89 19.71 -0.42
CA ASP A 364 22.00 20.41 -1.10
C ASP A 364 22.10 21.91 -0.71
N ASP A 365 21.07 22.51 -0.09
CA ASP A 365 21.09 23.91 0.35
C ASP A 365 21.95 24.17 1.61
N MET A 366 22.45 23.12 2.27
CA MET A 366 23.21 23.22 3.53
C MET A 366 24.73 23.05 3.35
N GLU A 367 25.21 22.62 2.17
CA GLU A 367 26.65 22.43 1.91
C GLU A 367 27.32 23.65 1.24
N GLU A 368 26.55 24.63 0.72
CA GLU A 368 27.09 25.91 0.24
C GLU A 368 26.99 27.02 1.31
N SER A 369 27.72 26.87 2.41
CA SER A 369 28.16 28.04 3.18
C SER A 369 29.69 28.14 3.11
N PRO A 370 30.26 29.02 2.27
CA PRO A 370 31.67 29.32 2.35
C PRO A 370 31.89 30.00 3.71
N GLN A 371 32.69 29.36 4.55
CA GLN A 371 33.36 29.99 5.67
C GLN A 371 33.92 31.34 5.19
N LYS A 372 33.29 32.44 5.61
CA LYS A 372 33.95 33.76 5.53
C LYS A 372 35.06 33.74 6.55
N GLU A 373 36.27 33.70 6.02
CA GLU A 373 37.54 33.80 6.72
C GLU A 373 37.58 35.03 7.66
N LEU A 374 38.30 34.83 8.76
CA LEU A 374 38.69 35.80 9.78
C LEU A 374 39.72 36.80 9.26
#